data_AF-A0A537JGY0-F1
#
_entry.id   AF-A0A537JGY0-F1
#
_cell.length_a   1.000
_cell.length_b   1.000
_cell.length_c   1.000
_cell.angle_alpha   90.00
_cell.angle_beta   90.00
_cell.angle_gamma   90.00
#
_symmetry.space_group_name_H-M   'P 1'
#
loop_
_entity.id
_entity.type
_entity.pdbx_description
1 polymer ?
#
loop_
_entity_poly.entity_id
_entity_poly.type
_entity_poly.pdbx_seq_one_letter_code
_entity_poly.pdbx_strand_id
1 'polypeptide(L)'
;MIANIVHVLANPLSTDPAIGASGAIAGVLGAYLLLYPGARVQVLVWLLFVFVRFVWVPAVLFLPVWVFLQLSSGLATLGVPSAGGVAWWAHVGGFAS
;
A
#
# COMPACT_ATOMS: atom_id res chain seq x y z
N MET A 1 9.19 -3.65 -11.30
CA MET A 1 8.92 -4.92 -12.03
C MET A 1 8.13 -5.89 -11.17
N ILE A 2 8.60 -6.24 -9.96
CA ILE A 2 7.90 -7.17 -9.03
C ILE A 2 6.47 -6.72 -8.72
N ALA A 3 6.26 -5.44 -8.40
CA ALA A 3 4.94 -4.84 -8.20
C ALA A 3 3.93 -5.22 -9.31
N ASN A 4 4.28 -4.96 -10.58
CA ASN A 4 3.37 -5.22 -11.70
C ASN A 4 3.15 -6.72 -11.93
N ILE A 5 4.17 -7.56 -11.72
CA ILE A 5 4.03 -9.02 -11.83
C ILE A 5 3.01 -9.53 -10.81
N VAL A 6 3.13 -9.14 -9.54
CA VAL A 6 2.19 -9.53 -8.49
C VAL A 6 0.77 -9.07 -8.82
N HIS A 7 0.61 -7.85 -9.36
CA HIS A 7 -0.70 -7.35 -9.76
C HIS A 7 -1.34 -8.16 -10.89
N VAL A 8 -0.58 -8.47 -11.94
CA VAL A 8 -1.07 -9.26 -13.09
C VAL A 8 -1.44 -10.68 -12.66
N LEU A 9 -0.63 -11.30 -11.79
CA LEU A 9 -0.94 -12.64 -11.28
C LEU A 9 -2.20 -12.67 -10.41
N ALA A 10 -2.44 -11.61 -9.63
CA ALA A 10 -3.64 -11.50 -8.80
C ALA A 10 -4.90 -11.13 -9.61
N ASN A 11 -4.76 -10.42 -10.74
CA ASN A 11 -5.87 -9.94 -11.56
C ASN A 11 -5.63 -10.18 -13.07
N PRO A 12 -5.50 -11.45 -13.50
CA PRO A 12 -5.08 -11.78 -14.86
C PRO A 12 -6.10 -11.40 -15.94
N LEU A 13 -7.36 -11.21 -15.56
CA LEU A 13 -8.45 -10.82 -16.46
C LEU A 13 -8.79 -9.32 -16.36
N SER A 14 -8.03 -8.56 -15.56
CA SER A 14 -8.28 -7.13 -15.42
C SER A 14 -8.01 -6.41 -16.75
N THR A 15 -8.97 -5.58 -17.14
CA THR A 15 -8.82 -4.64 -18.26
C THR A 15 -8.47 -3.23 -17.78
N ASP A 16 -8.39 -3.06 -16.45
CA ASP A 16 -8.08 -1.77 -15.84
C ASP A 16 -6.60 -1.44 -16.04
N PRO A 17 -6.27 -0.23 -16.55
CA PRO A 17 -4.87 0.15 -16.79
C PRO A 17 -4.12 0.29 -15.46
N ALA A 18 -3.15 -0.60 -15.23
CA ALA A 18 -2.26 -0.56 -14.07
C ALA A 18 -1.02 0.31 -14.35
N ILE A 19 -1.19 1.64 -14.36
CA ILE A 19 -0.10 2.62 -14.54
C ILE A 19 0.13 3.38 -13.24
N GLY A 20 1.35 3.32 -12.69
CA GLY A 20 1.69 4.13 -11.53
C GLY A 20 3.09 3.92 -10.97
N ALA A 21 3.68 4.99 -10.45
CA ALA A 21 4.94 4.93 -9.69
C ALA A 21 4.76 4.39 -8.26
N SER A 22 3.51 4.27 -7.79
CA SER A 22 3.18 3.92 -6.40
C SER A 22 3.68 2.54 -5.98
N GLY A 23 3.76 1.56 -6.89
CA GLY A 23 4.37 0.27 -6.61
C GLY A 23 5.88 0.36 -6.30
N ALA A 24 6.61 1.24 -6.99
CA ALA A 24 8.03 1.48 -6.69
C ALA A 24 8.20 2.21 -5.34
N ILE A 25 7.31 3.16 -5.05
CA ILE A 25 7.26 3.84 -3.74
C ILE A 25 7.00 2.82 -2.63
N ALA A 26 6.09 1.87 -2.84
CA ALA A 26 5.84 0.81 -1.87
C ALA A 26 7.10 -0.03 -1.59
N GLY A 27 7.93 -0.32 -2.59
CA GLY A 27 9.23 -0.98 -2.38
C GLY A 27 10.21 -0.14 -1.59
N VAL A 28 10.27 1.17 -1.83
CA VAL A 28 11.05 2.08 -0.99
C VAL A 28 10.56 2.05 0.47
N LEU A 29 9.25 1.97 0.70
CA LEU A 29 8.68 1.84 2.05
C LEU A 29 9.02 0.50 2.72
N GLY A 30 9.01 -0.60 1.95
CA GLY A 30 9.46 -1.92 2.43
C GLY A 30 10.93 -1.89 2.87
N ALA A 31 11.80 -1.37 2.00
CA ALA A 31 13.21 -1.17 2.33
C ALA A 31 13.40 -0.23 3.53
N TYR A 32 12.60 0.85 3.62
CA TYR A 32 12.63 1.79 4.74
C TYR A 32 12.26 1.12 6.07
N LEU A 33 11.26 0.24 6.09
CA LEU A 33 10.89 -0.53 7.27
C LEU A 33 12.05 -1.41 7.75
N LEU A 34 12.73 -2.10 6.83
CA LEU A 34 13.83 -3.01 7.15
C LEU A 34 15.08 -2.26 7.64
N LEU A 35 15.42 -1.16 6.98
CA LEU A 35 16.63 -0.39 7.28
C LEU A 35 16.45 0.56 8.47
N TYR A 36 15.24 1.10 8.65
CA TYR A 36 14.95 2.15 9.63
C TYR A 36 13.67 1.88 10.44
N PRO A 37 13.54 0.72 11.11
CA PRO A 37 12.31 0.33 11.81
C PRO A 37 11.90 1.32 12.93
N GLY A 38 12.89 1.94 13.59
CA GLY A 38 12.68 2.93 14.65
C GLY A 38 12.45 4.36 14.16
N ALA A 39 12.58 4.63 12.86
CA ALA A 39 12.35 5.97 12.33
C ALA A 39 10.87 6.34 12.43
N ARG A 40 10.58 7.64 12.58
CA ARG A 40 9.22 8.13 12.79
C ARG A 40 8.66 8.68 11.49
N VAL A 41 7.49 8.20 11.11
CA VAL A 41 6.67 8.74 10.02
C VAL A 41 5.64 9.69 10.58
N GLN A 42 5.41 10.81 9.91
CA GLN A 42 4.37 11.75 10.28
C GLN A 42 3.07 11.33 9.63
N VAL A 43 2.06 11.02 10.44
CA VAL A 43 0.76 10.53 9.99
C VAL A 43 -0.28 11.59 10.30
N LEU A 44 -1.15 11.84 9.31
CA LEU A 44 -2.34 12.66 9.50
C LEU A 44 -3.47 11.80 10.07
N VAL A 45 -3.91 12.11 11.27
CA VAL A 45 -5.01 11.40 11.94
C VAL A 45 -6.24 12.30 12.01
N TRP A 46 -7.38 11.75 11.59
CA TRP A 46 -8.70 12.40 11.66
C TRP A 46 -9.48 11.82 12.83
N LEU A 47 -9.59 12.55 13.93
CA LEU A 47 -10.50 12.20 15.03
C LEU A 47 -11.86 12.87 14.80
N LEU A 48 -12.88 12.04 14.55
CA LEU A 48 -14.28 12.46 14.42
C LEU A 48 -14.53 13.59 13.41
N PHE A 49 -13.73 13.67 12.33
CA PHE A 49 -13.79 14.70 11.28
C PHE A 49 -13.58 16.16 11.71
N VAL A 50 -13.49 16.45 13.01
CA VAL A 50 -13.28 17.81 13.54
C VAL A 50 -11.83 18.03 13.98
N PHE A 51 -11.14 16.98 14.43
CA PHE A 51 -9.78 17.09 14.96
C PHE A 51 -8.76 16.46 14.02
N VAL A 52 -8.09 17.33 13.25
CA VAL A 52 -6.99 16.96 12.35
C VAL A 52 -5.67 17.19 13.07
N ARG A 53 -4.89 16.13 13.33
CA ARG A 53 -3.58 16.26 13.96
C ARG A 53 -2.53 15.43 13.24
N PHE A 54 -1.33 16.01 13.12
CA PHE A 54 -0.14 15.28 12.74
C PHE A 54 0.46 14.59 13.97
N VAL A 55 0.64 13.27 13.87
CA VAL A 55 1.23 12.45 14.93
C VAL A 55 2.43 11.70 14.36
N TRP A 56 3.52 11.64 15.13
CA TRP A 56 4.70 10.86 14.77
C TRP A 56 4.52 9.42 15.24
N VAL A 57 4.59 8.48 14.30
CA VAL A 57 4.41 7.04 14.56
C VAL A 57 5.68 6.31 14.11
N PRO A 58 6.23 5.37 14.89
CA PRO A 58 7.33 4.52 14.44
C PRO A 58 6.96 3.77 13.15
N ALA A 59 7.89 3.69 12.20
CA ALA A 59 7.71 3.01 10.92
C ALA A 59 7.33 1.54 11.10
N VAL A 60 7.94 0.86 12.10
CA VAL A 60 7.62 -0.52 12.49
C VAL A 60 6.17 -0.74 12.94
N LEU A 61 5.49 0.30 13.39
CA LEU A 61 4.07 0.19 13.74
C LEU A 61 3.18 0.57 12.55
N PHE A 62 3.52 1.65 11.85
CA PHE A 62 2.67 2.19 10.80
C PHE A 62 2.69 1.36 9.51
N LEU A 63 3.88 0.97 9.04
CA LEU A 63 4.02 0.33 7.72
C LEU A 63 3.40 -1.08 7.65
N PRO A 64 3.49 -1.94 8.70
CA PRO A 64 2.74 -3.20 8.71
C PRO A 64 1.22 -3.02 8.65
N VAL A 65 0.69 -2.02 9.37
CA VAL A 65 -0.74 -1.69 9.30
C VAL A 65 -1.11 -1.23 7.89
N TRP A 66 -0.28 -0.38 7.28
CA TRP A 66 -0.51 0.11 5.93
C TRP A 66 -0.53 -1.03 4.90
N VAL A 67 0.45 -1.95 4.90
CA VAL A 67 0.46 -3.06 3.93
C VAL A 67 -0.67 -4.06 4.19
N PHE A 68 -1.08 -4.24 5.45
CA PHE A 68 -2.26 -5.04 5.78
C PHE A 68 -3.54 -4.45 5.17
N LEU A 69 -3.69 -3.13 5.17
CA LEU A 69 -4.80 -2.46 4.48
C LEU A 69 -4.74 -2.62 2.95
N GLN A 70 -3.54 -2.65 2.36
CA GLN A 70 -3.38 -2.95 0.94
C GLN A 70 -3.83 -4.39 0.63
N LEU A 71 -3.45 -5.36 1.47
CA LEU A 71 -3.86 -6.75 1.35
C LEU A 71 -5.38 -6.91 1.50
N SER A 72 -5.98 -6.31 2.52
CA SER A 72 -7.43 -6.43 2.75
C SER A 72 -8.24 -5.80 1.60
N SER A 73 -7.81 -4.64 1.11
CA SER A 73 -8.45 -3.98 -0.04
C SER A 73 -8.26 -4.75 -1.34
N GLY A 74 -7.06 -5.32 -1.55
CA GLY A 74 -6.77 -6.19 -2.68
C GLY A 74 -7.62 -7.45 -2.68
N LEU A 75 -7.80 -8.09 -1.52
CA LEU A 75 -8.67 -9.26 -1.34
C LEU A 75 -10.15 -8.91 -1.55
N ALA A 76 -10.61 -7.78 -1.01
CA ALA A 76 -12.00 -7.33 -1.13
C ALA A 76 -12.40 -6.98 -2.58
N THR A 77 -11.42 -6.73 -3.46
CA THR A 77 -11.64 -6.36 -4.87
C THR A 77 -11.36 -7.50 -5.84
N LEU A 78 -10.97 -8.70 -5.36
CA LEU A 78 -10.75 -9.85 -6.24
C LEU A 78 -12.05 -10.27 -6.92
N GLY A 79 -12.00 -10.40 -8.25
CA GLY A 79 -13.14 -10.84 -9.06
C GLY A 79 -14.28 -9.82 -9.19
N VAL A 80 -14.11 -8.62 -8.63
CA VAL A 80 -15.04 -7.50 -8.77
C VAL A 80 -14.39 -6.44 -9.65
N PRO A 81 -15.12 -5.83 -10.62
CA PRO A 81 -14.60 -4.68 -11.36
C PRO A 81 -14.11 -3.61 -10.39
N SER A 82 -12.88 -3.11 -10.58
CA SER A 82 -12.27 -2.26 -9.57
C SER A 82 -13.02 -0.91 -9.49
N ALA A 83 -13.77 -0.70 -8.39
CA ALA A 83 -14.56 0.52 -8.22
C ALA A 83 -13.71 1.77 -7.95
N GLY A 84 -12.40 1.61 -7.70
CA GLY A 84 -11.51 2.69 -7.24
C GLY A 84 -10.22 2.87 -8.05
N GLY A 85 -9.95 2.07 -9.09
CA GLY A 85 -8.75 2.21 -9.94
C GLY A 85 -7.40 2.04 -9.23
N VAL A 86 -7.37 1.55 -7.99
CA VAL A 86 -6.13 1.35 -7.23
C VAL A 86 -5.60 -0.07 -7.45
N ALA A 87 -4.36 -0.17 -7.93
CA ALA A 87 -3.66 -1.44 -8.12
C ALA A 87 -3.10 -2.00 -6.80
N TRP A 88 -3.98 -2.41 -5.88
CA TRP A 88 -3.63 -2.87 -4.52
C TRP A 88 -2.50 -3.91 -4.49
N TRP A 89 -2.59 -4.92 -5.35
CA TRP A 89 -1.60 -5.98 -5.46
C TRP A 89 -0.23 -5.50 -5.97
N ALA A 90 -0.18 -4.38 -6.69
CA ALA A 90 1.08 -3.75 -7.06
C ALA A 90 1.77 -3.12 -5.85
N HIS A 91 1.02 -2.57 -4.90
CA HIS A 91 1.59 -2.05 -3.65
C HIS A 91 2.14 -3.18 -2.77
N VAL A 92 1.42 -4.30 -2.67
CA VAL A 92 1.87 -5.47 -1.91
C VAL A 92 3.15 -6.04 -2.51
N GLY A 93 3.15 -6.29 -3.83
CA GLY A 93 4.34 -6.80 -4.52
C GLY A 93 5.51 -5.81 -4.50
N GLY A 94 5.22 -4.51 -4.55
CA GLY A 94 6.21 -3.46 -4.37
C GLY A 94 6.81 -3.50 -2.97
N PHE A 95 5.99 -3.52 -1.92
CA PHE A 95 6.46 -3.54 -0.54
C PHE A 95 7.36 -4.73 -0.19
N ALA A 96 7.16 -5.87 -0.85
CA ALA A 96 7.94 -7.08 -0.66
C ALA A 96 9.22 -7.16 -1.51
N SER A 97 9.51 -6.16 -2.36
CA SER A 97 10.65 -6.17 -3.30
C SER A 97 11.94 -5.60 -2.75
#